data_AF-A0A224Y106-F1
#
_entry.id   AF-A0A224Y106-F1
#
_cell.length_a   1.000
_cell.length_b   1.000
_cell.length_c   1.000
_cell.angle_alpha   90.00
_cell.angle_beta   90.00
_cell.angle_gamma   90.00
#
_symmetry.space_group_name_H-M   'P 1'
#
loop_
_entity.id
_entity.type
_entity.pdbx_description
1 polymer ?
#
loop_
_entity_poly.entity_id
_entity_poly.type
_entity_poly.pdbx_seq_one_letter_code
_entity_poly.pdbx_strand_id
1 'polypeptide(L)'
;MSVMGYDYACLGNHEFDDGPANLAPFLEKMKESNVTFVGTNTNFSEEPLLANCNLVTSAVKEINGTKIGILGAVIPSTQYGSSPGPNVKFYDETESFKKE
;
A
#
# COMPACT_ATOMS: atom_id res chain seq x y z
N MET A 1 12.30 -2.10 -9.27
CA MET A 1 12.36 -2.23 -7.79
C MET A 1 13.13 -3.47 -7.37
N SER A 2 12.86 -4.64 -7.95
CA SER A 2 13.58 -5.91 -7.67
C SER A 2 15.10 -5.82 -7.73
N VAL A 3 15.68 -5.35 -8.84
CA VAL A 3 17.15 -5.26 -9.03
C VAL A 3 17.82 -4.28 -8.06
N MET A 4 17.08 -3.29 -7.57
CA MET A 4 17.58 -2.29 -6.62
C MET A 4 17.54 -2.78 -5.16
N GLY A 5 16.93 -3.93 -4.88
CA GLY A 5 16.90 -4.53 -3.55
C GLY A 5 15.95 -3.85 -2.56
N TYR A 6 14.79 -3.33 -3.02
CA TYR A 6 13.75 -2.84 -2.13
C TYR A 6 13.07 -4.00 -1.39
N ASP A 7 12.94 -3.89 -0.07
CA ASP A 7 12.15 -4.85 0.72
C ASP A 7 10.70 -4.40 0.92
N TYR A 8 10.51 -3.09 1.14
CA TYR A 8 9.23 -2.49 1.47
C TYR A 8 8.95 -1.24 0.63
N ALA A 9 7.68 -1.01 0.34
CA ALA A 9 7.18 0.19 -0.33
C ALA A 9 5.83 0.61 0.25
N CYS A 10 5.45 1.86 0.04
CA CYS A 10 4.11 2.36 0.30
C CYS A 10 3.51 2.80 -1.04
N LEU A 11 2.19 2.66 -1.19
CA LEU A 11 1.48 3.27 -2.32
C LEU A 11 1.52 4.79 -2.17
N GLY A 12 1.61 5.49 -3.29
CA GLY A 12 1.29 6.91 -3.42
C GLY A 12 -0.05 7.09 -4.12
N ASN A 13 -0.40 8.35 -4.39
CA ASN A 13 -1.64 8.67 -5.09
C ASN A 13 -1.61 8.25 -6.57
N HIS A 14 -0.44 8.32 -7.23
CA HIS A 14 -0.30 8.04 -8.66
C HIS A 14 -0.39 6.54 -9.00
N GLU A 15 -0.19 5.65 -8.04
CA GLU A 15 -0.46 4.22 -8.23
C GLU A 15 -1.94 3.92 -8.52
N PHE A 16 -2.84 4.89 -8.28
CA PHE A 16 -4.27 4.78 -8.55
C PHE A 16 -4.71 5.46 -9.85
N ASP A 17 -3.81 6.10 -10.61
CA ASP A 17 -4.19 6.94 -11.76
C ASP A 17 -4.91 6.16 -12.86
N ASP A 18 -4.42 4.94 -13.11
CA ASP A 18 -4.97 4.00 -14.10
C ASP A 18 -5.97 3.00 -13.49
N GLY A 19 -6.35 3.22 -12.23
CA GLY A 19 -7.38 2.49 -11.49
C GLY A 19 -7.05 1.04 -11.10
N PRO A 20 -8.00 0.36 -10.42
CA PRO A 20 -7.78 -0.96 -9.83
C PRO A 20 -7.31 -2.05 -10.81
N ALA A 21 -7.76 -2.00 -12.06
CA ALA A 21 -7.40 -2.98 -13.09
C ALA A 21 -5.90 -2.97 -13.46
N ASN A 22 -5.22 -1.82 -13.29
CA ASN A 22 -3.79 -1.68 -13.54
C ASN A 22 -2.97 -1.79 -12.25
N LEU A 23 -3.53 -1.36 -11.11
CA LEU A 23 -2.89 -1.50 -9.80
C LEU A 23 -2.75 -2.97 -9.37
N ALA A 24 -3.78 -3.80 -9.60
CA ALA A 24 -3.76 -5.21 -9.21
C ALA A 24 -2.56 -6.00 -9.80
N PRO A 25 -2.32 -6.02 -11.13
CA PRO A 25 -1.17 -6.73 -11.69
C PRO A 25 0.18 -6.09 -11.32
N PHE A 26 0.22 -4.79 -11.00
CA PHE A 26 1.43 -4.17 -10.46
C PHE A 26 1.78 -4.73 -9.07
N LEU A 27 0.80 -4.76 -8.14
CA LEU A 27 0.97 -5.30 -6.80
C LEU A 27 1.36 -6.79 -6.83
N GLU A 28 0.78 -7.56 -7.74
CA GLU A 28 1.14 -8.97 -7.95
C GLU A 28 2.60 -9.13 -8.36
N LYS A 29 3.07 -8.37 -9.37
CA LYS A 29 4.48 -8.39 -9.80
C LYS A 29 5.46 -7.95 -8.71
N MET A 30 5.05 -7.01 -7.86
CA MET A 30 5.87 -6.56 -6.73
C MET A 30 5.99 -7.66 -5.66
N LYS A 31 4.89 -8.36 -5.37
CA LYS A 31 4.90 -9.52 -4.48
C LYS A 31 5.79 -10.64 -5.03
N GLU A 32 5.70 -10.97 -6.31
CA GLU A 32 6.60 -11.94 -6.98
C GLU A 32 8.08 -11.52 -6.90
N SER A 33 8.33 -10.21 -6.83
CA SER A 33 9.66 -9.62 -6.70
C SER A 33 10.15 -9.48 -5.25
N ASN A 34 9.44 -10.07 -4.27
CA ASN A 34 9.70 -9.95 -2.83
C ASN A 34 9.66 -8.50 -2.28
N VAL A 35 8.92 -7.60 -2.93
CA VAL A 35 8.65 -6.26 -2.41
C VAL A 35 7.31 -6.27 -1.70
N THR A 36 7.31 -5.94 -0.41
CA THR A 36 6.11 -5.89 0.42
C THR A 36 5.55 -4.49 0.48
N PHE A 37 4.27 -4.30 0.13
CA PHE A 37 3.60 -3.01 0.29
C PHE A 37 2.97 -2.87 1.67
N VAL A 38 3.34 -1.80 2.39
CA VAL A 38 2.76 -1.41 3.68
C VAL A 38 1.68 -0.34 3.48
N GLY A 39 0.61 -0.38 4.27
CA GLY A 39 -0.48 0.60 4.22
C GLY A 39 -1.42 0.49 5.41
N THR A 40 -1.42 1.49 6.30
CA THR A 40 -2.26 1.53 7.51
C THR A 40 -3.68 2.04 7.23
N ASN A 41 -3.85 2.85 6.18
CA ASN A 41 -5.07 3.63 5.98
C ASN A 41 -5.85 3.31 4.70
N THR A 42 -5.39 2.33 3.92
CA THR A 42 -6.01 1.98 2.63
C THR A 42 -6.75 0.65 2.75
N ASN A 43 -8.00 0.60 2.30
CA ASN A 43 -8.83 -0.58 2.35
C ASN A 43 -9.33 -0.98 0.95
N PHE A 44 -9.03 -2.22 0.57
CA PHE A 44 -9.42 -2.85 -0.69
C PHE A 44 -10.56 -3.87 -0.58
N SER A 45 -11.11 -4.10 0.62
CA SER A 45 -12.07 -5.20 0.86
C SER A 45 -13.34 -5.11 0.00
N GLU A 46 -13.74 -3.89 -0.38
CA GLU A 46 -14.92 -3.65 -1.21
C GLU A 46 -14.59 -3.57 -2.71
N GLU A 47 -13.32 -3.60 -3.11
CA GLU A 47 -12.88 -3.51 -4.51
C GLU A 47 -12.52 -4.90 -5.07
N PRO A 48 -13.37 -5.53 -5.90
CA PRO A 48 -13.18 -6.92 -6.32
C PRO A 48 -11.85 -7.22 -7.00
N LEU A 49 -11.28 -6.27 -7.74
CA LEU A 49 -9.99 -6.47 -8.43
C LEU A 49 -8.80 -6.42 -7.46
N LEU A 50 -8.95 -5.76 -6.33
CA LEU A 50 -7.91 -5.59 -5.32
C LEU A 50 -8.18 -6.40 -4.04
N ALA A 51 -9.32 -7.08 -3.93
CA ALA A 51 -9.70 -7.84 -2.73
C ALA A 51 -8.67 -8.91 -2.32
N ASN A 52 -7.92 -9.45 -3.29
CA ASN A 52 -6.85 -10.43 -3.05
C ASN A 52 -5.45 -9.79 -2.98
N CYS A 53 -5.33 -8.48 -3.29
CA CYS A 53 -4.12 -7.72 -3.14
C CYS A 53 -4.00 -7.30 -1.67
N ASN A 54 -3.20 -8.01 -0.89
CA ASN A 54 -3.06 -7.69 0.53
C ASN A 54 -1.94 -6.67 0.74
N LEU A 55 -2.29 -5.50 1.26
CA LEU A 55 -1.33 -4.58 1.87
C LEU A 55 -1.12 -5.04 3.31
N VAL A 56 0.13 -5.15 3.74
CA VAL A 56 0.39 -5.38 5.16
C VAL A 56 0.18 -4.07 5.92
N THR A 57 -0.44 -4.10 7.09
CA THR A 57 -0.69 -2.86 7.86
C THR A 57 0.62 -2.16 8.23
N SER A 58 1.57 -2.93 8.74
CA SER A 58 2.92 -2.49 9.10
C SER A 58 3.92 -3.62 8.93
N ALA A 59 5.21 -3.31 9.04
CA ALA A 59 6.28 -4.30 9.08
C ALA A 59 7.35 -3.92 10.11
N VAL A 60 8.10 -4.93 10.57
CA VAL A 60 9.29 -4.74 11.40
C VAL A 60 10.47 -5.40 10.72
N LYS A 61 11.52 -4.63 10.44
CA LYS A 61 12.80 -5.13 9.92
C LYS A 61 13.88 -4.99 10.98
N GLU A 62 14.69 -6.03 11.16
CA GLU A 62 15.86 -5.95 12.04
C GLU A 62 17.12 -5.66 11.22
N ILE A 63 17.88 -4.63 11.62
CA ILE A 63 19.17 -4.27 11.02
C ILE A 63 20.19 -4.13 12.14
N ASN A 64 21.24 -4.96 12.14
CA ASN A 64 22.31 -4.95 13.13
C ASN A 64 21.79 -4.99 14.59
N GLY A 65 20.78 -5.84 14.86
CA GLY A 65 20.14 -5.96 16.18
C GLY A 65 19.16 -4.83 16.53
N THR A 66 18.95 -3.85 15.64
CA THR A 66 17.97 -2.77 15.83
C THR A 66 16.69 -3.08 15.07
N LYS A 67 15.55 -3.09 15.76
CA LYS A 67 14.22 -3.23 15.14
C LYS A 67 13.75 -1.88 14.59
N ILE A 68 13.37 -1.88 13.32
CA ILE A 68 12.86 -0.72 12.58
C ILE A 68 11.40 -1.00 12.22
N GLY A 69 10.49 -0.19 12.77
CA GLY A 69 9.09 -0.20 12.37
C GLY A 69 8.89 0.55 11.06
N ILE A 70 8.10 -0.01 10.16
CA ILE A 70 7.80 0.54 8.84
C ILE A 70 6.29 0.66 8.72
N LEU A 71 5.82 1.89 8.64
CA LEU A 71 4.42 2.25 8.41
C LEU A 71 4.32 3.08 7.13
N GLY A 72 3.20 2.99 6.44
CA GLY A 72 2.91 3.76 5.24
C GLY A 72 1.44 4.14 5.18
N ALA A 73 1.14 5.30 4.61
CA ALA A 73 -0.22 5.75 4.36
C ALA A 73 -0.28 6.55 3.06
N VAL A 74 -1.45 6.52 2.43
CA VAL A 74 -1.75 7.29 1.21
C VAL A 74 -2.59 8.50 1.61
N ILE A 75 -2.32 9.67 1.03
CA ILE A 75 -3.12 10.87 1.33
C ILE A 75 -4.62 10.65 0.99
N PRO A 76 -5.59 10.96 1.88
CA PRO A 76 -7.01 10.71 1.63
C PRO A 76 -7.58 11.46 0.41
N SER A 77 -6.95 12.57 0.01
CA SER A 77 -7.29 13.30 -1.21
C SER A 77 -7.11 12.46 -2.48
N THR A 78 -6.42 11.31 -2.44
CA THR A 78 -6.32 10.34 -3.53
C THR A 78 -7.69 9.87 -4.03
N GLN A 79 -8.72 9.84 -3.17
CA GLN A 79 -10.09 9.52 -3.56
C GLN A 79 -10.62 10.42 -4.69
N TYR A 80 -10.12 11.66 -4.78
CA TYR A 80 -10.58 12.68 -5.73
C TYR A 80 -9.47 13.18 -6.67
N GLY A 81 -8.20 13.00 -6.29
CA GLY A 81 -7.03 13.44 -7.04
C GLY A 81 -6.45 12.38 -7.98
N SER A 82 -7.04 11.18 -8.02
CA SER A 82 -6.64 10.05 -8.87
C SER A 82 -7.88 9.23 -9.27
N SER A 83 -7.71 7.99 -9.73
CA SER A 83 -8.79 7.12 -10.21
C SER A 83 -8.97 5.80 -9.43
N PRO A 84 -8.97 5.80 -8.07
CA PRO A 84 -9.05 4.56 -7.28
C PRO A 84 -10.42 3.85 -7.37
N GLY A 85 -11.44 4.53 -7.90
CA GLY A 85 -12.81 4.04 -7.94
C GLY A 85 -13.58 4.24 -6.64
N PRO A 86 -14.87 3.87 -6.60
CA PRO A 86 -15.74 4.12 -5.45
C PRO A 86 -15.51 3.16 -4.27
N ASN A 87 -14.83 2.03 -4.52
CA ASN A 87 -14.75 0.91 -3.59
C ASN A 87 -13.45 0.85 -2.79
N VAL A 88 -12.41 1.54 -3.23
CA VAL A 88 -11.20 1.73 -2.42
C VAL A 88 -11.49 2.83 -1.39
N LYS A 89 -11.15 2.59 -0.13
CA LYS A 89 -11.31 3.59 0.94
C LYS A 89 -9.96 4.03 1.47
N PHE A 90 -9.83 5.33 1.73
CA PHE A 90 -8.69 5.93 2.40
C PHE A 90 -9.16 6.58 3.71
N TYR A 91 -8.62 6.14 4.84
CA TYR A 91 -8.86 6.71 6.16
C TYR A 91 -7.85 7.80 6.48
N ASP A 92 -8.11 8.60 7.52
CA ASP A 92 -7.15 9.60 8.02
C ASP A 92 -5.81 8.95 8.39
N GLU A 93 -4.72 9.46 7.83
CA GLU A 93 -3.38 8.92 8.00
C GLU A 93 -2.91 9.01 9.45
N THR A 94 -3.23 10.12 10.14
CA THR A 94 -2.76 10.37 11.51
C THR A 94 -3.45 9.42 12.49
N GLU A 95 -4.76 9.24 12.36
CA GLU A 95 -5.51 8.28 13.16
C GLU A 95 -5.12 6.83 12.84
N SER A 96 -4.82 6.52 11.57
CA SER A 96 -4.34 5.19 11.20
C SER A 96 -2.99 4.85 11.84
N PHE A 97 -2.05 5.81 11.90
CA PHE A 97 -0.75 5.63 12.52
C PHE A 97 -0.80 5.53 14.04
N LYS A 98 -1.79 6.17 14.70
CA LYS A 98 -1.97 6.05 16.15
C LYS A 98 -2.56 4.70 16.55
N LYS A 99 -3.35 4.09 15.65
CA LYS A 99 -4.04 2.83 15.90
C LYS A 99 -3.10 1.62 15.78
N GLU A 100 -2.13 1.70 14.89
CA GLU A 100 -1.08 0.70 14.68
C GLU A 100 0.09 0.89 15.65
#